data_AF-A0A662UR78-F1
#
_entry.id   AF-A0A662UR78-F1
#
_cell.length_a   1.000
_cell.length_b   1.000
_cell.length_c   1.000
_cell.angle_alpha   90.00
_cell.angle_beta   90.00
_cell.angle_gamma   90.00
#
_symmetry.space_group_name_H-M   'P 1'
#
loop_
_entity.id
_entity.type
_entity.pdbx_description
1 polymer ?
#
loop_
_entity_poly.entity_id
_entity_poly.type
_entity_poly.pdbx_seq_one_letter_code
_entity_poly.pdbx_strand_id
1 'polypeptide(L)'
;MMRGSLSEDMKNLRQTEDMENLHQSEVWVRKGECKRCGKCCRVKYLFKSMSKEDKLFLKRHGFWLHQAIKRMAVEDKACPFLEYRNGVAYCKIYEERPRWCREYPSHPDELIEGCGYYFEKVLAKPLYSDGEDDD
;
A
#
# COMPACT_ATOMS: atom_id res chain seq x y z
N MET A 1 10.38 -23.82 -72.81
CA MET A 1 10.07 -22.63 -71.99
C MET A 1 9.87 -23.14 -70.57
N MET A 2 10.46 -22.66 -69.48
CA MET A 2 11.45 -21.64 -69.12
C MET A 2 12.01 -22.11 -67.76
N ARG A 3 13.28 -21.80 -67.48
CA ARG A 3 13.94 -21.99 -66.18
C ARG A 3 13.46 -20.95 -65.16
N GLY A 4 13.66 -21.26 -63.88
CA GLY A 4 13.95 -20.28 -62.82
C GLY A 4 13.16 -20.54 -61.54
N SER A 5 13.67 -20.33 -60.32
CA SER A 5 15.01 -20.11 -59.75
C SER A 5 14.74 -19.64 -58.32
N LEU A 6 15.44 -20.23 -57.32
CA LEU A 6 15.76 -19.66 -55.99
C LEU A 6 14.55 -19.39 -55.05
N SER A 7 14.61 -19.62 -53.74
CA SER A 7 15.71 -19.30 -52.83
C SER A 7 15.91 -20.30 -51.68
N GLU A 8 17.17 -20.67 -51.50
CA GLU A 8 17.75 -21.31 -50.31
C GLU A 8 17.91 -20.30 -49.17
N ASP A 9 16.84 -19.75 -48.60
CA ASP A 9 16.98 -18.80 -47.49
C ASP A 9 15.89 -18.94 -46.41
N MET A 10 15.74 -20.15 -45.85
CA MET A 10 15.23 -20.29 -44.47
C MET A 10 16.32 -20.83 -43.55
N LYS A 11 17.53 -20.28 -43.72
CA LYS A 11 18.58 -20.32 -42.70
C LYS A 11 18.13 -19.48 -41.51
N ASN A 12 18.27 -20.06 -40.32
CA ASN A 12 18.38 -19.39 -39.04
C ASN A 12 17.28 -18.40 -38.66
N LEU A 13 16.37 -18.87 -37.81
CA LEU A 13 15.97 -18.12 -36.62
C LEU A 13 16.23 -18.99 -35.39
N ARG A 14 17.52 -19.13 -35.06
CA ARG A 14 17.90 -19.05 -33.64
C ARG A 14 17.54 -17.63 -33.21
N GLN A 15 16.49 -17.53 -32.40
CA GLN A 15 16.25 -16.40 -31.51
C GLN A 15 15.16 -16.87 -30.52
N THR A 16 15.50 -17.91 -29.77
CA THR A 16 14.94 -18.11 -28.43
C THR A 16 15.67 -17.15 -27.48
N GLU A 17 15.49 -15.84 -27.67
CA GLU A 17 16.19 -14.82 -26.87
C GLU A 17 15.31 -13.60 -26.54
N ASP A 18 13.98 -13.69 -26.62
CA ASP A 18 13.07 -12.60 -26.23
C ASP A 18 12.05 -13.01 -25.15
N MET A 19 12.43 -13.91 -24.25
CA MET A 19 11.63 -14.36 -23.09
C MET A 19 12.24 -13.92 -21.74
N GLU A 20 13.13 -12.93 -21.73
CA GLU A 20 13.74 -12.41 -20.51
C GLU A 20 13.64 -10.88 -20.46
N ASN A 21 12.42 -10.38 -20.27
CA ASN A 21 12.24 -9.09 -19.61
C ASN A 21 11.04 -9.17 -18.66
N LEU A 22 11.16 -10.06 -17.68
CA LEU A 22 10.50 -9.87 -16.39
C LEU A 22 11.06 -8.59 -15.79
N HIS A 23 10.41 -7.46 -16.09
CA HIS A 23 10.62 -6.22 -15.37
C HIS A 23 10.41 -6.52 -13.89
N GLN A 24 11.51 -6.72 -13.15
CA GLN A 24 11.49 -6.77 -11.70
C GLN A 24 10.98 -5.41 -11.25
N SER A 25 9.71 -5.34 -10.86
CA SER A 25 9.15 -4.11 -10.32
C SER A 25 9.71 -3.93 -8.91
N GLU A 26 10.27 -2.74 -8.64
CA GLU A 26 10.61 -2.37 -7.28
C GLU A 26 9.31 -2.20 -6.48
N VAL A 27 9.20 -2.88 -5.34
CA VAL A 27 8.08 -2.74 -4.41
C VAL A 27 8.58 -2.31 -3.03
N TRP A 28 7.78 -1.50 -2.35
CA TRP A 28 8.07 -1.04 -1.00
C TRP A 28 7.43 -1.96 0.03
N VAL A 29 8.25 -2.53 0.91
CA VAL A 29 7.79 -3.37 2.01
C VAL A 29 7.82 -2.58 3.30
N ARG A 30 6.66 -2.47 3.97
CA ARG A 30 6.52 -1.82 5.28
C ARG A 30 7.10 -2.70 6.37
N LYS A 31 7.98 -2.12 7.20
CA LYS A 31 8.62 -2.75 8.37
C LYS A 31 8.45 -1.87 9.61
N GLY A 32 8.77 -2.43 10.78
CA GLY A 32 8.67 -1.73 12.07
C GLY A 32 7.29 -1.83 12.72
N GLU A 33 7.06 -1.00 13.75
CA GLU A 33 5.88 -1.10 14.60
C GLU A 33 5.38 0.26 15.14
N CYS A 34 4.15 0.28 15.64
CA CYS A 34 3.55 1.48 16.22
C CYS A 34 4.14 1.78 17.60
N LYS A 35 5.02 2.78 17.69
CA LYS A 35 5.56 3.26 18.97
C LYS A 35 4.69 4.27 19.74
N ARG A 36 3.38 4.32 19.45
CA ARG A 36 2.41 5.17 20.16
C ARG A 36 2.76 6.66 20.23
N CYS A 37 3.27 7.21 19.12
CA CYS A 37 3.62 8.63 19.01
C CYS A 37 2.41 9.57 18.79
N GLY A 38 1.26 9.03 18.39
CA GLY A 38 0.02 9.80 18.15
C GLY A 38 0.04 10.76 16.94
N LYS A 39 1.15 10.87 16.21
CA LYS A 39 1.29 11.81 15.08
C LYS A 39 0.36 11.46 13.91
N CYS A 40 0.25 10.18 13.56
CA CYS A 40 -0.63 9.69 12.49
C CYS A 40 -2.12 9.80 12.83
N CYS A 41 -2.47 9.95 14.11
CA CYS A 41 -3.84 10.18 14.57
C CYS A 41 -4.28 11.65 14.42
N ARG A 42 -3.49 12.49 13.74
CA ARG A 42 -3.88 13.88 13.41
C ARG A 42 -4.50 13.95 12.03
N VAL A 43 -5.49 14.81 11.88
CA VAL A 43 -6.34 14.96 10.67
C VAL A 43 -5.56 15.01 9.36
N LYS A 44 -4.46 15.78 9.30
CA LYS A 44 -3.63 15.89 8.08
C LYS A 44 -3.13 14.55 7.51
N TYR A 45 -2.98 13.53 8.35
CA TYR A 45 -2.47 12.22 7.94
C TYR A 45 -3.57 11.17 7.80
N LEU A 46 -4.66 11.34 8.55
CA LEU A 46 -5.80 10.44 8.49
C LEU A 46 -6.53 10.47 7.14
N PHE A 47 -6.62 11.64 6.49
CA PHE A 47 -7.36 11.77 5.23
C PHE A 47 -6.53 11.57 3.97
N LYS A 48 -5.19 11.62 4.07
CA LYS A 48 -4.31 11.45 2.91
C LYS A 48 -4.38 10.01 2.37
N SER A 49 -4.55 9.04 3.26
CA SER A 49 -4.53 7.60 2.95
C SER A 49 -5.93 6.99 2.74
N MET A 50 -7.00 7.79 2.62
CA MET A 50 -8.37 7.29 2.53
C MET A 50 -8.84 7.13 1.08
N SER A 51 -9.23 5.90 0.71
CA SER A 51 -9.89 5.62 -0.57
C SER A 51 -11.31 6.22 -0.64
N LYS A 52 -11.91 6.27 -1.82
CA LYS A 52 -13.32 6.68 -1.99
C LYS A 52 -14.27 5.75 -1.22
N GLU A 53 -13.92 4.48 -1.12
CA GLU A 53 -14.68 3.45 -0.39
C GLU A 53 -14.57 3.63 1.12
N ASP A 54 -13.41 3.99 1.66
CA ASP A 54 -13.24 4.31 3.09
C ASP A 54 -14.09 5.52 3.49
N LYS A 55 -14.21 6.52 2.60
CA LYS A 55 -15.09 7.68 2.79
C LYS A 55 -16.57 7.28 2.79
N LEU A 56 -16.94 6.27 2.00
CA LEU A 56 -18.30 5.73 1.94
C LEU A 56 -18.60 4.85 3.15
N PHE A 57 -17.63 4.06 3.62
CA PHE A 57 -17.72 3.27 4.85
C PHE A 57 -17.97 4.15 6.07
N LEU A 58 -17.26 5.27 6.19
CA LEU A 58 -17.52 6.28 7.23
C LEU A 58 -18.94 6.85 7.17
N LYS A 59 -19.47 7.12 5.97
CA LYS A 59 -20.86 7.57 5.80
C LYS A 59 -21.88 6.53 6.26
N ARG A 60 -21.57 5.24 6.13
CA ARG A 60 -22.52 4.13 6.30
C ARG A 60 -22.49 3.47 7.67
N HIS A 61 -21.36 3.47 8.38
CA HIS A 61 -21.17 2.72 9.64
C HIS A 61 -21.08 3.55 10.92
N GLY A 62 -21.40 4.85 10.89
CA GLY A 62 -21.53 5.61 12.13
C GLY A 62 -21.73 7.09 11.88
N PHE A 63 -22.99 7.53 11.88
CA PHE A 63 -23.38 8.95 11.80
C PHE A 63 -22.57 9.82 12.78
N TRP A 64 -22.22 9.27 13.95
CA TRP A 64 -21.41 9.92 14.99
C TRP A 64 -19.92 10.06 14.61
N LEU A 65 -19.32 9.01 14.02
CA LEU A 65 -17.92 9.03 13.58
C LEU A 65 -17.75 9.93 12.35
N HIS A 66 -18.69 9.89 11.40
CA HIS A 66 -18.70 10.77 10.24
C HIS A 66 -18.84 12.24 10.65
N GLN A 67 -19.76 12.58 11.56
CA GLN A 67 -19.90 13.96 12.07
C GLN A 67 -18.68 14.42 12.87
N ALA A 68 -18.09 13.55 13.71
CA ALA A 68 -16.85 13.86 14.43
C ALA A 68 -15.69 14.11 13.45
N ILE A 69 -15.52 13.25 12.45
CA ILE A 69 -14.49 13.36 11.41
C ILE A 69 -14.67 14.62 10.55
N LYS A 70 -15.91 14.96 10.19
CA LYS A 70 -16.21 16.17 9.41
C LYS A 70 -15.95 17.45 10.22
N ARG A 71 -16.23 17.45 11.53
CA ARG A 71 -15.87 18.56 12.44
C ARG A 71 -14.37 18.69 12.64
N MET A 72 -13.65 17.57 12.76
CA MET A 72 -12.19 17.57 12.92
C MET A 72 -11.45 18.10 11.69
N ALA A 73 -11.95 17.84 10.48
CA ALA A 73 -11.37 18.36 9.22
C ALA A 73 -11.48 19.89 9.08
N VAL A 74 -12.45 20.50 9.76
CA VAL A 74 -12.69 21.96 9.73
C VAL A 74 -11.88 22.68 10.82
N GLU A 75 -11.54 22.00 11.91
CA GLU A 75 -10.95 22.62 13.12
C GLU A 75 -9.50 22.17 13.40
N ASP A 76 -8.86 21.45 12.48
CA ASP A 76 -7.49 20.89 12.62
C ASP A 76 -7.29 20.03 13.89
N LYS A 77 -8.38 19.38 14.33
CA LYS A 77 -8.41 18.60 15.58
C LYS A 77 -7.82 17.21 15.40
N ALA A 78 -7.27 16.64 16.47
CA ALA A 78 -6.82 15.25 16.48
C ALA A 78 -8.00 14.26 16.46
N CYS A 79 -7.75 13.02 16.04
CA CYS A 79 -8.70 11.89 16.07
C CYS A 79 -9.49 11.84 17.39
N PRO A 80 -10.82 11.58 17.38
CA PRO A 80 -11.62 11.63 18.60
C PRO A 80 -11.37 10.39 19.48
N PHE A 81 -10.71 9.39 18.92
CA PHE A 81 -10.26 8.18 19.61
C PHE A 81 -8.83 8.31 20.15
N LEU A 82 -8.12 9.40 19.87
CA LEU A 82 -6.79 9.65 20.41
C LEU A 82 -6.90 10.17 21.84
N GLU A 83 -6.19 9.52 22.75
CA GLU A 83 -6.01 9.92 24.14
C GLU A 83 -4.50 9.94 24.44
N TYR A 84 -4.04 10.85 25.29
CA TYR A 84 -2.66 10.83 25.79
C TYR A 84 -2.65 10.50 27.27
N ARG A 85 -1.84 9.52 27.66
CA ARG A 85 -1.59 9.16 29.06
C ARG A 85 -0.09 9.24 29.30
N ASN A 86 0.33 10.12 30.21
CA ASN A 86 1.74 10.35 30.51
C ASN A 86 2.61 10.58 29.24
N GLY A 87 2.09 11.33 28.27
CA GLY A 87 2.77 11.62 27.01
C GLY A 87 2.72 10.52 25.95
N VAL A 88 2.16 9.34 26.24
CA VAL A 88 2.02 8.23 25.30
C VAL A 88 0.62 8.25 24.68
N ALA A 89 0.53 8.06 23.36
CA ALA A 89 -0.74 8.05 22.65
C ALA A 89 -1.45 6.69 22.75
N TYR A 90 -2.75 6.72 23.06
CA TYR A 90 -3.65 5.57 23.10
C TYR A 90 -4.82 5.77 22.14
N CYS A 91 -5.20 4.70 21.44
CA CYS A 91 -6.40 4.69 20.62
C CYS A 91 -7.51 3.97 21.37
N LYS A 92 -8.62 4.65 21.64
CA LYS A 92 -9.77 4.08 22.35
C LYS A 92 -10.43 2.90 21.62
N ILE A 93 -10.21 2.78 20.31
CA ILE A 93 -10.73 1.69 19.46
C ILE A 93 -9.59 0.87 18.84
N TYR A 94 -8.48 0.65 19.56
CA TYR A 94 -7.24 0.10 18.98
C TYR A 94 -7.45 -1.22 18.21
N GLU A 95 -8.26 -2.12 18.74
CA GLU A 95 -8.58 -3.42 18.13
C GLU A 95 -9.53 -3.28 16.93
N GLU A 96 -10.50 -2.38 17.04
CA GLU A 96 -11.51 -2.09 16.02
C GLU A 96 -11.04 -1.03 15.01
N ARG A 97 -9.74 -0.71 15.00
CA ARG A 97 -9.20 0.30 14.10
C ARG A 97 -9.57 -0.05 12.66
N PRO A 98 -10.05 0.93 11.88
CA PRO A 98 -10.37 0.69 10.49
C PRO A 98 -9.08 0.37 9.71
N ARG A 99 -9.24 -0.30 8.57
CA ARG A 99 -8.14 -0.82 7.74
C ARG A 99 -7.03 0.21 7.51
N TRP A 100 -7.40 1.40 7.04
CA TRP A 100 -6.47 2.50 6.76
C TRP A 100 -5.65 2.93 8.01
N CYS A 101 -6.22 2.88 9.22
CA CYS A 101 -5.47 3.14 10.47
C CYS A 101 -4.52 2.00 10.86
N ARG A 102 -4.78 0.75 10.46
CA ARG A 102 -3.93 -0.42 10.74
C ARG A 102 -2.78 -0.53 9.74
N GLU A 103 -3.06 -0.18 8.49
CA GLU A 103 -2.11 -0.26 7.38
C GLU A 103 -1.24 0.98 7.25
N TYR A 104 -1.57 2.09 7.94
CA TYR A 104 -0.74 3.28 7.97
C TYR A 104 0.67 3.02 8.57
N PRO A 105 1.75 3.58 8.01
CA PRO A 105 1.81 4.19 6.67
C PRO A 105 1.73 3.10 5.60
N SER A 106 0.96 3.32 4.55
CA SER A 106 0.80 2.33 3.46
C SER A 106 1.90 2.45 2.41
N HIS A 107 2.49 3.64 2.27
CA HIS A 107 3.55 3.95 1.31
C HIS A 107 4.57 4.95 1.91
N PRO A 108 5.84 4.97 1.47
CA PRO A 108 6.87 5.86 2.02
C PRO A 108 6.51 7.36 2.07
N ASP A 109 5.72 7.85 1.13
CA ASP A 109 5.32 9.27 1.06
C ASP A 109 4.30 9.67 2.16
N GLU A 110 3.73 8.69 2.86
CA GLU A 110 2.86 8.90 4.01
C GLU A 110 3.65 8.97 5.32
N LEU A 111 4.92 8.56 5.32
CA LEU A 111 5.72 8.40 6.52
C LEU A 111 5.96 9.74 7.23
N ILE A 112 5.59 9.80 8.51
CA ILE A 112 5.84 10.97 9.37
C ILE A 112 7.21 10.84 10.03
N GLU A 113 7.91 11.96 10.15
CA GLU A 113 9.16 12.04 10.89
C GLU A 113 9.02 11.50 12.32
N GLY A 114 9.93 10.59 12.68
CA GLY A 114 9.91 9.92 13.97
C GLY A 114 8.72 8.97 14.14
N CYS A 115 8.14 8.43 13.08
CA CYS A 115 7.32 7.22 13.12
C CYS A 115 8.16 6.00 13.56
N GLY A 116 7.52 4.91 13.99
CA GLY A 116 8.21 3.63 14.27
C GLY A 116 8.25 2.67 13.07
N TYR A 117 7.53 3.00 11.99
CA TYR A 117 7.56 2.28 10.74
C TYR A 117 8.64 2.83 9.80
N TYR A 118 9.08 2.00 8.86
CA TYR A 118 9.98 2.35 7.76
C TYR A 118 9.70 1.44 6.56
N PHE A 119 10.34 1.73 5.42
CA PHE A 119 10.16 0.97 4.20
C PHE A 119 11.49 0.53 3.60
N GLU A 120 11.51 -0.68 3.07
CA GLU A 120 12.62 -1.25 2.31
C GLU A 120 12.18 -1.43 0.85
N LYS A 121 13.03 -1.06 -0.10
CA LYS A 121 12.83 -1.43 -1.51
C LYS A 121 13.26 -2.87 -1.69
N VAL A 122 12.37 -3.68 -2.24
CA VAL A 122 12.70 -5.05 -2.64
C VAL A 122 12.28 -5.25 -4.09
N LEU A 123 12.98 -6.16 -4.78
CA LEU A 123 12.59 -6.60 -6.11
C LEU A 123 11.38 -7.52 -5.96
N ALA A 124 10.27 -7.19 -6.62
CA ALA A 124 9.12 -8.08 -6.65
C ALA A 124 9.55 -9.41 -7.27
N LYS A 125 9.37 -10.49 -6.51
CA LYS A 125 9.55 -11.83 -7.07
C LYS A 125 8.46 -12.02 -8.14
N PRO A 126 8.77 -12.61 -9.31
CA PRO A 126 7.77 -12.90 -10.33
C PRO A 126 6.60 -13.66 -9.70
N LEU A 127 5.38 -13.18 -9.93
CA LEU A 127 4.15 -13.86 -9.53
C LEU A 127 3.90 -15.04 -10.47
N TYR A 128 4.80 -16.02 -10.53
CA TYR A 128 4.53 -17.34 -11.11
C TYR A 128 5.55 -18.35 -10.56
N SER A 129 5.10 -19.20 -9.65
CA SER A 129 5.58 -20.57 -9.53
C SER A 129 4.32 -21.41 -9.50
N ASP A 130 3.93 -21.91 -10.67
CA ASP A 130 2.94 -22.98 -10.76
C ASP A 130 3.42 -24.16 -9.90
N GLY A 131 2.46 -24.69 -9.12
CA GLY A 131 2.31 -26.10 -8.78
C GLY A 131 3.52 -26.88 -8.29
N GLU A 132 3.53 -27.16 -6.99
CA GLU A 132 3.80 -28.50 -6.48
C GLU A 132 2.77 -28.74 -5.36
N ASP A 133 1.65 -29.36 -5.74
CA ASP A 133 0.86 -30.18 -4.83
C ASP A 133 1.76 -31.37 -4.48
N ASP A 134 2.43 -31.33 -3.32
CA ASP A 134 3.11 -32.49 -2.75
C ASP A 134 2.18 -33.17 -1.74
N ASP A 135 1.73 -34.36 -2.16
CA ASP A 135 1.10 -35.52 -1.48
C ASP A 135 0.61 -35.41 0.00
#